data_AF-A0ABC8JRI2-F1
#
_entry.id   AF-A0ABC8JRI2-F1
#
_cell.length_a   1.000
_cell.length_b   1.000
_cell.length_c   1.000
_cell.angle_alpha   90.00
_cell.angle_beta   90.00
_cell.angle_gamma   90.00
#
_symmetry.space_group_name_H-M   'P 1'
#
loop_
_entity.id
_entity.type
_entity.pdbx_description
1 polymer ?
#
loop_
_entity_poly.entity_id
_entity_poly.type
_entity_poly.pdbx_seq_one_letter_code
_entity_poly.pdbx_strand_id
1 'polypeptide(L)'
;MIETLLHLILILNVSQLPPLVTLPHCQTKIITNVSMSSSSPEDDKDYIVAVKFLGPQLSFCRPARKSSKPEWTNIKIENPCFHSSCVMYSKKDNVFGVLGSGGHVIASLDFFSKREHFV
;
A
#
# COMPACT_ATOMS: atom_id res chain seq x y z
N MET A 1 8.05 1.53 -17.94
CA MET A 1 6.58 1.40 -17.86
C MET A 1 6.13 -0.06 -17.89
N ILE A 2 6.79 -0.93 -18.66
CA ILE A 2 6.52 -2.38 -18.74
C ILE A 2 7.04 -3.17 -17.52
N GLU A 3 8.20 -2.80 -16.97
CA GLU A 3 8.80 -3.45 -15.78
C GLU A 3 7.94 -3.35 -14.50
N THR A 4 7.21 -2.24 -14.32
CA THR A 4 6.31 -2.05 -13.16
C THR A 4 5.03 -2.86 -13.27
N LEU A 5 4.54 -3.12 -14.50
CA LEU A 5 3.34 -3.92 -14.74
C LEU A 5 3.61 -5.42 -14.55
N LEU A 6 4.75 -5.91 -15.01
CA LEU A 6 5.20 -7.30 -14.77
C LEU A 6 5.44 -7.56 -13.28
N HIS A 7 6.10 -6.64 -12.56
CA HIS A 7 6.22 -6.74 -11.11
C HIS A 7 4.86 -6.70 -10.41
N LEU A 8 3.94 -5.83 -10.82
CA LEU A 8 2.59 -5.76 -10.25
C LEU A 8 1.82 -7.09 -10.44
N ILE A 9 1.87 -7.67 -11.64
CA ILE A 9 1.23 -8.96 -11.95
C ILE A 9 1.88 -10.09 -11.14
N LEU A 10 3.21 -10.13 -11.05
CA LEU A 10 3.93 -11.12 -10.24
C LEU A 10 3.62 -10.97 -8.75
N ILE A 11 3.54 -9.76 -8.20
CA ILE A 11 3.24 -9.52 -6.78
C ILE A 11 1.82 -9.98 -6.43
N LEU A 12 0.84 -9.68 -7.28
CA LEU A 12 -0.55 -10.11 -7.09
C LEU A 12 -0.75 -11.62 -7.30
N ASN A 13 0.09 -12.29 -8.11
CA ASN A 13 0.01 -13.74 -8.34
C ASN A 13 0.85 -14.59 -7.36
N VAL A 14 1.98 -14.08 -6.86
CA VAL A 14 2.94 -14.83 -6.03
C VAL A 14 2.63 -14.71 -4.54
N SER A 15 2.09 -13.57 -4.12
CA SER A 15 1.69 -13.34 -2.73
C SER A 15 0.29 -13.91 -2.54
N GLN A 16 0.08 -14.86 -1.63
CA GLN A 16 -1.26 -15.36 -1.25
C GLN A 16 -2.10 -14.26 -0.56
N LEU A 17 -2.39 -13.18 -1.27
CA LEU A 17 -3.12 -12.03 -0.74
C LEU A 17 -4.61 -12.39 -0.64
N PRO A 18 -5.29 -11.95 0.43
CA PRO A 18 -6.74 -12.09 0.52
C PRO A 18 -7.42 -11.21 -0.56
N PRO A 19 -8.69 -11.46 -0.89
CA PRO A 19 -9.46 -10.57 -1.75
C PRO A 19 -9.51 -9.14 -1.20
N LEU A 20 -9.38 -8.13 -2.07
CA LEU A 20 -9.48 -6.73 -1.67
C LEU A 20 -10.88 -6.40 -1.13
N VAL A 21 -10.92 -5.67 -0.01
CA VAL A 21 -12.16 -5.21 0.62
C VAL A 21 -12.36 -3.73 0.33
N THR A 22 -13.50 -3.36 -0.27
CA THR A 22 -13.85 -1.96 -0.56
C THR A 22 -14.51 -1.31 0.66
N LEU A 23 -14.01 -0.16 1.10
CA LEU A 23 -14.65 0.64 2.14
C LEU A 23 -15.90 1.37 1.61
N PRO A 24 -16.85 1.78 2.48
CA PRO A 24 -17.98 2.61 2.07
C PRO A 24 -17.52 3.88 1.35
N HIS A 25 -18.18 4.22 0.24
CA HIS A 25 -17.86 5.36 -0.63
C HIS A 25 -16.47 5.32 -1.29
N CYS A 26 -15.82 4.15 -1.32
CA CYS A 26 -14.54 3.92 -2.00
C CYS A 26 -14.70 2.98 -3.21
N GLN A 27 -13.59 2.74 -3.92
CA GLN A 27 -13.52 1.77 -5.02
C GLN A 27 -12.15 1.08 -5.04
N THR A 28 -12.11 -0.19 -5.45
CA THR A 28 -10.87 -0.99 -5.57
C THR A 28 -10.62 -1.54 -6.99
N LYS A 29 -11.35 -1.04 -7.99
CA LYS A 29 -11.31 -1.45 -9.39
C LYS A 29 -10.13 -0.85 -10.15
N ILE A 30 -9.75 0.39 -9.84
CA ILE A 30 -8.64 1.11 -10.49
C ILE A 30 -7.52 1.29 -9.48
N ILE A 31 -6.42 0.56 -9.66
CA ILE A 31 -5.18 0.66 -8.88
C ILE A 31 -4.31 1.75 -9.53
N THR A 32 -3.87 2.74 -8.76
CA THR A 32 -2.90 3.74 -9.24
C THR A 32 -1.49 3.17 -9.17
N ASN A 33 -1.14 2.50 -8.06
CA ASN A 33 0.09 1.73 -7.97
C ASN A 33 0.11 0.75 -6.77
N VAL A 34 1.15 -0.08 -6.73
CA VAL A 34 1.52 -0.93 -5.59
C VAL A 34 2.95 -0.59 -5.15
N SER A 35 3.23 -0.69 -3.86
CA SER A 35 4.56 -0.52 -3.27
C SER A 35 4.82 -1.58 -2.21
N MET A 36 6.08 -1.94 -1.99
CA MET A 36 6.48 -2.97 -1.03
C MET A 36 7.60 -2.48 -0.13
N SER A 37 7.62 -2.97 1.11
CA SER A 37 8.69 -2.64 2.08
C SER A 37 9.99 -3.42 1.84
N SER A 38 9.92 -4.53 1.11
CA SER A 38 11.08 -5.32 0.69
C SER A 38 11.11 -5.43 -0.84
N SER A 39 12.32 -5.49 -1.40
CA SER A 39 12.57 -5.70 -2.82
C SER A 39 12.51 -7.17 -3.24
N SER A 40 12.50 -8.11 -2.29
CA SER A 40 12.47 -9.55 -2.55
C SER A 40 11.58 -10.28 -1.52
N PRO A 41 10.49 -10.93 -1.96
CA PRO A 41 9.65 -11.75 -1.08
C PRO A 41 10.33 -13.06 -0.65
N GLU A 42 11.43 -13.44 -1.30
CA GLU A 42 12.22 -14.64 -0.97
C GLU A 42 13.21 -14.38 0.18
N ASP A 43 13.79 -13.17 0.23
CA ASP A 43 14.81 -12.80 1.21
C ASP A 43 14.21 -12.29 2.53
N ASP A 44 13.02 -11.69 2.49
CA ASP A 44 12.33 -11.16 3.66
C ASP A 44 10.95 -11.80 3.81
N LYS A 45 10.78 -12.59 4.89
CA LYS A 45 9.52 -13.29 5.20
C LYS A 45 8.46 -12.36 5.80
N ASP A 46 8.74 -11.07 5.93
CA ASP A 46 7.97 -10.15 6.73
C ASP A 46 7.82 -8.77 6.08
N TYR A 47 7.47 -8.77 4.80
CA TYR A 47 7.23 -7.55 4.02
C TYR A 47 5.76 -7.09 4.08
N ILE A 48 5.54 -5.82 3.74
CA ILE A 48 4.22 -5.21 3.61
C ILE A 48 4.00 -4.85 2.15
N VAL A 49 2.81 -5.14 1.64
CA VAL A 49 2.31 -4.71 0.34
C VAL A 49 1.31 -3.57 0.58
N ALA A 50 1.54 -2.44 -0.07
CA ALA A 50 0.64 -1.30 -0.10
C ALA A 50 0.02 -1.15 -1.48
N VAL A 51 -1.30 -1.01 -1.56
CA VAL A 51 -2.07 -0.86 -2.80
C VAL A 51 -2.84 0.45 -2.74
N LYS A 52 -2.53 1.38 -3.64
CA LYS A 52 -3.26 2.65 -3.79
C LYS A 52 -4.28 2.53 -4.92
N PHE A 53 -5.49 3.00 -4.65
CA PHE A 53 -6.57 3.06 -5.62
C PHE A 53 -6.85 4.49 -6.04
N LEU A 54 -7.47 4.67 -7.21
CA LEU A 54 -8.04 5.96 -7.59
C LEU A 54 -9.19 6.31 -6.62
N GLY A 55 -9.08 7.42 -5.91
CA GLY A 55 -10.01 7.80 -4.85
C GLY A 55 -9.39 7.67 -3.45
N PRO A 56 -10.21 7.67 -2.39
CA PRO A 56 -9.71 7.85 -1.03
C PRO A 56 -9.07 6.60 -0.42
N GLN A 57 -9.20 5.41 -1.03
CA GLN A 57 -8.74 4.17 -0.39
C GLN A 57 -7.24 3.89 -0.61
N LEU A 58 -6.60 3.42 0.46
CA LEU A 58 -5.27 2.82 0.51
C LEU A 58 -5.34 1.55 1.35
N SER A 59 -4.79 0.44 0.85
CA SER A 59 -4.86 -0.86 1.51
C SER A 59 -3.47 -1.43 1.75
N PHE A 60 -3.26 -2.02 2.92
CA PHE A 60 -2.01 -2.67 3.31
C PHE A 60 -2.27 -4.12 3.66
N CYS A 61 -1.38 -5.00 3.23
CA CYS A 61 -1.39 -6.38 3.65
C CYS A 61 0.02 -6.79 4.04
N ARG A 62 0.12 -7.58 5.09
CA ARG A 62 1.33 -8.33 5.44
C ARG A 62 1.11 -9.78 5.02
N PRO A 63 1.65 -10.22 3.86
CA PRO A 63 1.55 -11.62 3.44
C PRO A 63 2.12 -12.50 4.55
N ALA A 64 1.33 -13.48 4.99
CA ALA A 64 1.55 -14.05 6.30
C ALA A 64 2.85 -14.84 6.45
N ARG A 65 3.43 -14.75 7.64
CA ARG A 65 4.28 -15.82 8.19
C ARG A 65 3.43 -17.09 8.32
N LYS A 66 4.05 -18.27 8.21
CA LYS A 66 3.44 -19.63 8.12
C LYS A 66 2.27 -19.98 9.09
N SER A 67 1.91 -19.14 10.06
CA SER A 67 0.92 -19.41 11.11
C SER A 67 -0.33 -18.51 11.13
N SER A 68 -0.44 -17.46 10.31
CA SER A 68 -1.65 -16.60 10.26
C SER A 68 -2.19 -16.47 8.84
N LYS A 69 -3.47 -16.13 8.68
CA LYS A 69 -3.99 -15.74 7.36
C LYS A 69 -3.62 -14.27 7.12
N PRO A 70 -3.23 -13.90 5.89
CA PRO A 70 -3.00 -12.49 5.57
C PRO A 70 -4.33 -11.74 5.56
N GLU A 71 -4.32 -10.49 6.01
CA GLU A 71 -5.48 -9.62 6.12
C GLU A 71 -5.17 -8.21 5.60
N TRP A 72 -6.20 -7.55 5.05
CA TRP A 72 -6.09 -6.17 4.59
C TRP A 72 -6.42 -5.19 5.72
N THR A 73 -5.49 -4.27 5.98
CA THR A 73 -5.75 -3.04 6.71
C THR A 73 -6.09 -1.96 5.70
N ASN A 74 -7.32 -1.42 5.75
CA ASN A 74 -7.80 -0.42 4.80
C ASN A 74 -7.91 0.94 5.47
N ILE A 75 -7.44 1.98 4.78
CA ILE A 75 -7.47 3.37 5.24
C ILE A 75 -8.23 4.21 4.21
N LYS A 76 -9.10 5.08 4.71
CA LYS A 76 -9.78 6.12 3.92
C LYS A 76 -9.08 7.45 4.13
N ILE A 77 -8.48 7.98 3.07
CA ILE A 77 -7.82 9.28 3.03
C ILE A 77 -8.89 10.33 2.75
N GLU A 78 -9.09 11.26 3.70
CA GLU A 78 -10.12 12.29 3.57
C GLU A 78 -9.71 13.44 2.64
N ASN A 79 -8.40 13.70 2.48
CA ASN A 79 -7.92 14.79 1.64
C ASN A 79 -7.95 14.41 0.14
N PRO A 80 -8.75 15.11 -0.69
CA PRO A 80 -8.90 14.77 -2.11
C PRO A 80 -7.63 14.90 -2.95
N CYS A 81 -6.63 15.68 -2.52
CA CYS A 81 -5.35 15.84 -3.22
C CYS A 81 -4.57 14.52 -3.38
N PHE A 82 -4.97 13.48 -2.66
CA PHE A 82 -4.36 12.15 -2.67
C PHE A 82 -5.24 11.09 -3.36
N HIS A 83 -6.30 11.51 -4.04
CA HIS A 83 -7.18 10.54 -4.73
C HIS A 83 -6.49 9.95 -5.96
N SER A 84 -5.68 10.71 -6.68
CA SER A 84 -4.95 10.26 -7.88
C SER A 84 -3.46 10.01 -7.64
N SER A 85 -3.03 9.97 -6.38
CA SER A 85 -1.62 9.84 -6.00
C SER A 85 -1.09 8.41 -6.11
N CYS A 86 0.22 8.28 -5.93
CA CYS A 86 0.91 7.02 -5.74
C CYS A 86 1.40 6.86 -4.29
N VAL A 87 1.43 5.62 -3.80
CA VAL A 87 2.09 5.22 -2.56
C VAL A 87 3.53 4.77 -2.84
N MET A 88 4.49 5.15 -2.00
CA MET A 88 5.89 4.75 -2.12
C MET A 88 6.45 4.36 -0.76
N TYR A 89 7.43 3.47 -0.76
CA TYR A 89 8.14 3.06 0.45
C TYR A 89 9.52 3.71 0.54
N SER A 90 9.80 4.40 1.64
CA SER A 90 11.14 4.89 1.98
C SER A 90 11.88 3.83 2.78
N LYS A 91 12.92 3.23 2.19
CA LYS A 91 13.79 2.28 2.91
C LYS A 91 14.60 2.96 4.02
N LYS A 92 14.96 4.23 3.83
CA LYS A 92 15.72 5.02 4.81
C LYS A 92 14.91 5.23 6.09
N ASP A 93 13.64 5.58 5.92
CA ASP A 93 12.75 5.96 7.02
C ASP A 93 11.82 4.82 7.46
N ASN A 94 11.84 3.69 6.73
CA ASN A 94 11.02 2.48 6.97
C ASN A 94 9.50 2.76 6.96
N VAL A 95 9.05 3.64 6.05
CA VAL A 95 7.67 4.14 6.03
C VAL A 95 7.09 4.18 4.63
N PHE A 96 5.78 4.00 4.54
CA PHE A 96 5.04 4.31 3.32
C PHE A 96 4.60 5.77 3.35
N GLY A 97 4.79 6.47 2.24
CA GLY A 97 4.33 7.83 2.03
C GLY A 97 3.49 7.96 0.77
N VAL A 98 2.62 8.98 0.74
CA VAL A 98 1.77 9.28 -0.41
C VAL A 98 2.01 10.72 -0.86
N LEU A 99 2.33 10.92 -2.13
CA LEU A 99 2.57 12.25 -2.70
C LEU A 99 1.30 12.80 -3.36
N GLY A 100 0.77 13.89 -2.83
CA GLY A 100 -0.41 14.55 -3.35
C GLY A 100 -0.11 15.42 -4.56
N SER A 101 -1.15 15.72 -5.35
CA SER A 101 -1.06 16.73 -6.40
C SER A 101 -0.72 18.09 -5.79
N GLY A 102 0.39 18.71 -6.23
CA GLY A 102 0.84 20.02 -5.75
C GLY A 102 1.98 20.00 -4.72
N GLY A 103 2.63 18.86 -4.50
CA GLY A 103 3.84 18.78 -3.64
C GLY A 103 3.57 18.59 -2.15
N HIS A 104 2.31 18.43 -1.75
CA HIS A 104 1.93 18.06 -0.38
C HIS A 104 2.19 16.57 -0.14
N VAL A 105 2.73 16.20 1.02
CA VAL A 105 2.98 14.81 1.43
C VAL A 105 2.02 14.49 2.56
N ILE A 106 1.16 13.47 2.40
CA ILE A 106 0.40 12.92 3.53
C ILE A 106 1.17 11.76 4.13
N ALA A 107 1.30 11.87 5.45
CA ALA A 107 1.52 10.87 6.48
C ALA A 107 2.54 9.76 6.17
N SER A 108 3.59 9.76 6.98
CA SER A 108 4.34 8.56 7.32
C SER A 108 3.42 7.62 8.09
N LEU A 109 3.04 6.49 7.49
CA LEU A 109 2.28 5.49 8.20
C LEU A 109 3.24 4.56 8.94
N ASP A 110 3.48 4.87 10.22
CA ASP A 110 4.29 4.02 11.10
C ASP A 110 3.45 2.80 11.50
N PHE A 111 3.75 1.65 10.90
CA PHE A 111 3.07 0.39 11.21
C PHE A 111 3.51 -0.23 12.54
N PHE A 112 4.56 0.32 13.18
CA PHE A 112 5.09 -0.18 14.46
C PHE A 112 4.54 0.58 15.67
N SER A 113 3.93 1.75 15.48
CA SER A 113 3.23 2.46 16.55
C SER A 113 1.88 2.95 16.05
N LYS A 114 0.80 2.72 16.80
CA LYS A 114 -0.57 3.16 16.49
C LYS A 114 -0.70 4.70 16.50
N ARG A 115 0.01 5.41 15.64
CA ARG A 115 0.00 6.88 15.55
C ARG A 115 -0.01 7.31 14.09
N GLU A 116 -1.18 7.77 13.67
CA GLU A 116 -1.33 8.55 12.45
C GLU A 116 -0.71 9.93 12.71
N HIS A 117 0.35 10.28 11.97
CA HIS A 117 0.91 11.63 12.01
C HIS A 117 0.61 12.30 10.68
N PHE A 118 -0.45 13.12 10.67
CA PHE A 118 -0.75 14.03 9.58
C PHE A 118 0.14 15.26 9.77
N VAL A 119 1.01 15.54 8.79
CA VAL A 119 1.78 16.79 8.71
C VAL A 119 1.03 17.75 7.79
#